data_AF-A0A3D3WYQ9-F1
#
_entry.id   AF-A0A3D3WYQ9-F1
#
_cell.length_a   1.000
_cell.length_b   1.000
_cell.length_c   1.000
_cell.angle_alpha   90.00
_cell.angle_beta   90.00
_cell.angle_gamma   90.00
#
_symmetry.space_group_name_H-M   'P 1'
#
loop_
_entity.id
_entity.type
_entity.pdbx_description
1 polymer ?
#
loop_
_entity_poly.entity_id
_entity_poly.type
_entity_poly.pdbx_seq_one_letter_code
_entity_poly.pdbx_strand_id
1 'polypeptide(L)'
;MGQVELEERLFGLIGYMVTSGRNLLDETPLYGPFRLVDAASRLILLLEDEEIISSRLSTIRERIDAGKYSVMTSPGEFRTFLDSLVDALVDHMNPGKGKEVIRGKRIGKNKTNTGVNLGGE
;
A
#
# COMPACT_ATOMS: atom_id res chain seq x y z
N MET A 1 -9.57 -13.05 15.25
CA MET A 1 -9.14 -14.46 15.37
C MET A 1 -9.02 -14.85 16.85
N GLY A 2 -8.84 -16.12 17.21
CA GLY A 2 -8.48 -16.47 18.59
C GLY A 2 -7.00 -16.16 18.87
N GLN A 3 -6.63 -15.87 20.13
CA GLN A 3 -5.23 -15.55 20.48
C GLN A 3 -4.25 -16.69 20.14
N VAL A 4 -4.66 -17.95 20.34
CA VAL A 4 -3.86 -19.14 20.00
C VAL A 4 -3.65 -19.24 18.49
N GLU A 5 -4.70 -19.02 17.71
CA GLU A 5 -4.64 -19.09 16.24
C GLU A 5 -3.77 -17.96 15.64
N LEU A 6 -3.85 -16.74 16.21
CA LEU A 6 -2.97 -15.63 15.82
C LEU A 6 -1.50 -15.95 16.13
N GLU A 7 -1.22 -16.50 17.33
CA GLU A 7 0.12 -16.90 17.73
C GLU A 7 0.70 -17.96 16.77
N GLU A 8 -0.06 -19.00 16.44
CA GLU A 8 0.36 -20.05 15.50
C GLU A 8 0.71 -19.47 14.11
N ARG A 9 -0.10 -18.53 13.60
CA ARG A 9 0.17 -17.88 12.31
C ARG A 9 1.40 -16.99 12.35
N LEU A 10 1.60 -16.24 13.44
CA LEU A 10 2.80 -15.44 13.66
C LEU A 10 4.04 -16.33 13.79
N PHE A 11 3.94 -17.44 14.52
CA PHE A 11 5.00 -18.44 14.67
C PHE A 11 5.38 -19.02 13.31
N GLY A 12 4.40 -19.33 12.45
CA GLY A 12 4.64 -19.75 11.07
C GLY A 12 5.37 -18.71 10.23
N LEU A 13 4.99 -17.43 10.34
CA LEU A 13 5.70 -16.34 9.65
C LEU A 13 7.13 -16.15 10.17
N ILE A 14 7.34 -16.26 11.48
CA ILE A 14 8.67 -16.22 12.10
C ILE A 14 9.53 -17.39 11.61
N GLY A 15 8.99 -18.61 11.59
CA GLY A 15 9.66 -19.79 11.06
C GLY A 15 10.08 -19.58 9.61
N TYR A 16 9.17 -19.06 8.76
CA TYR A 16 9.50 -18.69 7.39
C TYR A 16 10.67 -17.71 7.31
N MET A 17 10.66 -16.62 8.09
CA MET A 17 11.72 -15.61 8.07
C MET A 17 13.07 -16.15 8.55
N VAL A 18 13.09 -16.94 9.63
CA VAL A 18 14.31 -17.52 10.21
C VAL A 18 14.93 -18.56 9.28
N THR A 19 14.12 -19.50 8.76
CA THR A 19 14.59 -20.50 7.80
C THR A 19 15.07 -19.84 6.51
N SER A 20 14.36 -18.82 6.03
CA SER A 20 14.78 -18.01 4.89
C SER A 20 16.14 -17.37 5.12
N GLY A 21 16.34 -16.73 6.28
CA GLY A 21 17.61 -16.10 6.66
C GLY A 21 18.78 -17.08 6.66
N ARG A 22 18.57 -18.30 7.18
CA ARG A 22 19.61 -19.34 7.13
C ARG A 22 19.90 -19.75 5.68
N ASN A 23 18.87 -20.09 4.91
CA ASN A 23 19.05 -20.64 3.56
C ASN A 23 19.73 -19.63 2.62
N LEU A 24 19.56 -18.33 2.85
CA LEU A 24 20.21 -17.28 2.06
C LEU A 24 21.74 -17.29 2.10
N LEU A 25 22.38 -17.95 3.09
CA LEU A 25 23.83 -18.10 3.09
C LEU A 25 24.32 -19.06 1.98
N ASP A 26 23.44 -19.92 1.47
CA ASP A 26 23.76 -20.97 0.48
C ASP A 26 22.99 -20.79 -0.85
N GLU A 27 22.23 -19.69 -1.01
CA GLU A 27 21.34 -19.44 -2.15
C GLU A 27 21.72 -18.18 -2.95
N THR A 28 21.02 -17.95 -4.07
CA THR A 28 21.18 -16.72 -4.86
C THR A 28 20.81 -15.48 -4.04
N PRO A 29 21.66 -14.42 -4.01
CA PRO A 29 21.41 -13.23 -3.19
C PRO A 29 20.06 -12.53 -3.42
N LEU A 30 19.52 -12.59 -4.64
CA LEU A 30 18.25 -11.97 -5.01
C LEU A 30 17.03 -12.58 -4.29
N TYR A 31 17.14 -13.81 -3.80
CA TYR A 31 16.06 -14.40 -3.00
C TYR A 31 15.88 -13.72 -1.64
N GLY A 32 16.90 -13.02 -1.15
CA GLY A 32 16.82 -12.30 0.13
C GLY A 32 15.76 -11.19 0.05
N PRO A 33 15.95 -10.19 -0.81
CA PRO A 33 14.96 -9.14 -1.01
C PRO A 33 13.57 -9.67 -1.39
N PHE A 34 13.49 -10.74 -2.21
CA PHE A 34 12.21 -11.35 -2.57
C PHE A 34 11.45 -11.89 -1.35
N ARG A 35 12.15 -12.64 -0.49
CA ARG A 35 11.55 -13.21 0.71
C ARG A 35 11.18 -12.15 1.74
N LEU A 36 11.94 -11.05 1.81
CA LEU A 36 11.61 -9.91 2.68
C LEU A 36 10.31 -9.22 2.26
N VAL A 37 10.12 -8.92 0.97
CA VAL A 37 8.87 -8.32 0.51
C VAL A 37 7.69 -9.28 0.63
N ASP A 38 7.90 -10.59 0.38
CA ASP A 38 6.86 -11.59 0.59
C ASP A 38 6.48 -11.74 2.07
N ALA A 39 7.45 -11.72 2.99
CA ALA A 39 7.20 -11.67 4.43
C ALA A 39 6.38 -10.43 4.83
N ALA A 40 6.70 -9.27 4.25
CA ALA A 40 5.96 -8.04 4.50
C ALA A 40 4.49 -8.13 4.03
N SER A 41 4.25 -8.69 2.83
CA SER A 41 2.88 -8.94 2.33
C SER A 41 2.10 -9.86 3.27
N ARG A 42 2.71 -10.97 3.72
CA ARG A 42 2.10 -11.91 4.68
C ARG A 42 1.80 -11.26 6.03
N LEU A 43 2.70 -10.41 6.53
CA LEU A 43 2.48 -9.67 7.77
C LEU A 43 1.30 -8.70 7.63
N ILE A 44 1.22 -7.96 6.52
CA ILE A 44 0.09 -7.04 6.28
C ILE A 44 -1.23 -7.81 6.23
N LEU A 45 -1.27 -8.97 5.56
CA LEU A 45 -2.46 -9.82 5.55
C LEU A 45 -2.87 -10.26 6.97
N LEU A 46 -1.92 -10.64 7.84
CA LEU A 46 -2.21 -10.97 9.23
C LEU A 46 -2.79 -9.78 10.01
N LEU A 47 -2.28 -8.58 9.78
CA LEU A 47 -2.80 -7.36 10.40
C LEU A 47 -4.23 -7.06 9.93
N GLU A 48 -4.51 -7.24 8.65
CA GLU A 48 -5.86 -7.08 8.09
C GLU A 48 -6.85 -8.10 8.65
N ASP A 49 -6.43 -9.36 8.85
CA ASP A 49 -7.25 -10.41 9.49
C ASP A 49 -7.54 -10.11 10.98
N GLU A 50 -6.72 -9.29 11.64
CA GLU A 50 -6.94 -8.76 13.00
C GLU A 50 -7.63 -7.39 13.02
N GLU A 51 -8.29 -7.01 11.91
CA GLU A 51 -9.01 -5.74 11.74
C GLU A 51 -8.12 -4.48 11.87
N ILE A 52 -6.79 -4.63 11.82
CA ILE A 52 -5.82 -3.53 11.76
C ILE A 52 -5.69 -3.08 10.29
N ILE A 53 -6.76 -2.48 9.78
CA ILE A 53 -6.87 -2.08 8.37
C ILE A 53 -6.35 -0.65 8.18
N SER A 54 -5.55 -0.45 7.14
CA SER A 54 -5.02 0.86 6.75
C SER A 54 -4.87 0.91 5.24
N SER A 55 -5.41 1.94 4.61
CA SER A 55 -5.26 2.15 3.16
C SER A 55 -3.79 2.19 2.73
N ARG A 56 -2.89 2.66 3.61
CA ARG A 56 -1.44 2.64 3.38
C ARG A 56 -0.89 1.21 3.35
N LEU A 57 -1.34 0.36 4.27
CA LEU A 57 -0.90 -1.04 4.33
C LEU A 57 -1.44 -1.84 3.14
N SER A 58 -2.74 -1.72 2.84
CA SER A 58 -3.35 -2.41 1.71
C SER A 58 -2.72 -2.00 0.37
N THR A 59 -2.49 -0.70 0.16
CA THR A 59 -1.81 -0.19 -1.06
C THR A 59 -0.41 -0.78 -1.23
N ILE A 60 0.37 -0.86 -0.15
CA ILE A 60 1.73 -1.44 -0.20
C ILE A 60 1.67 -2.94 -0.47
N ARG A 61 0.77 -3.67 0.20
CA ARG A 61 0.59 -5.10 -0.01
C ARG A 61 0.22 -5.42 -1.46
N GLU A 62 -0.75 -4.71 -2.03
CA GLU A 62 -1.16 -4.87 -3.43
C GLU A 62 0.01 -4.68 -4.40
N ARG A 63 0.82 -3.64 -4.17
CA ARG A 63 2.03 -3.39 -4.98
C ARG A 63 3.06 -4.52 -4.85
N ILE A 64 3.28 -5.03 -3.63
CA ILE A 64 4.16 -6.17 -3.40
C ILE A 64 3.66 -7.40 -4.18
N ASP A 65 2.39 -7.76 -4.01
CA ASP A 65 1.83 -8.97 -4.61
C ASP A 65 1.82 -8.90 -6.14
N ALA A 66 1.62 -7.70 -6.72
CA ALA A 66 1.71 -7.48 -8.16
C ALA A 66 3.14 -7.61 -8.73
N GLY A 67 4.17 -7.27 -7.94
CA GLY A 67 5.53 -7.12 -8.44
C GLY A 67 6.56 -8.15 -7.93
N LYS A 68 6.29 -8.88 -6.83
CA LYS A 68 7.29 -9.73 -6.17
C LYS A 68 7.92 -10.81 -7.05
N TYR A 69 7.20 -11.31 -8.05
CA TYR A 69 7.72 -12.31 -8.99
C TYR A 69 8.59 -11.74 -10.12
N SER A 70 8.79 -10.41 -10.19
CA SER A 70 9.76 -9.81 -11.13
C SER A 70 11.20 -10.29 -10.91
N VAL A 71 11.52 -10.84 -9.72
CA VAL A 71 12.77 -11.58 -9.45
C VAL A 71 13.03 -12.72 -10.44
N MET A 72 11.96 -13.31 -10.98
CA MET A 72 12.03 -14.40 -11.96
C MET A 72 12.18 -13.90 -13.40
N THR A 73 11.97 -12.60 -13.65
CA THR A 73 12.02 -12.02 -15.00
C THR A 73 13.41 -11.48 -15.29
N SER A 74 13.87 -10.50 -14.50
CA SER A 74 15.26 -10.03 -14.56
C SER A 74 15.70 -9.33 -13.26
N PRO A 75 17.01 -9.35 -12.93
CA PRO A 75 17.52 -8.59 -11.79
C PRO A 75 17.24 -7.08 -11.89
N GLY A 76 17.21 -6.53 -13.11
CA GLY A 76 16.93 -5.10 -13.34
C GLY A 76 15.50 -4.72 -13.03
N GLU A 77 14.53 -5.49 -13.54
CA GLU A 77 13.11 -5.27 -13.24
C GLU A 77 12.83 -5.45 -11.75
N PHE A 78 13.42 -6.47 -11.13
CA PHE A 78 13.26 -6.69 -9.70
C PHE A 78 13.79 -5.52 -8.87
N ARG A 79 14.93 -4.95 -9.26
CA ARG A 79 15.47 -3.74 -8.63
C ARG A 79 14.52 -2.55 -8.79
N THR A 80 14.05 -2.27 -10.00
CA THR A 80 13.09 -1.18 -10.25
C THR A 80 11.80 -1.37 -9.45
N PHE A 81 11.32 -2.61 -9.32
CA PHE A 81 10.20 -2.94 -8.45
C PHE A 81 10.49 -2.59 -6.99
N LEU A 82 11.63 -3.00 -6.44
CA LEU A 82 12.00 -2.70 -5.05
C LEU A 82 12.14 -1.19 -4.81
N ASP A 83 12.76 -0.46 -5.75
CA ASP A 83 12.88 1.00 -5.69
C ASP A 83 11.48 1.65 -5.64
N SER A 84 10.54 1.17 -6.47
CA SER A 84 9.16 1.68 -6.48
C SER A 84 8.38 1.43 -5.17
N LEU A 85 8.70 0.36 -4.44
CA LEU A 85 8.11 0.10 -3.13
C LEU A 85 8.62 1.08 -2.08
N VAL A 86 9.92 1.41 -2.12
CA VAL A 86 10.52 2.42 -1.24
C VAL A 86 9.87 3.79 -1.49
N ASP A 87 9.72 4.20 -2.75
CA ASP A 87 9.06 5.45 -3.10
C ASP A 87 7.61 5.49 -2.59
N ALA A 88 6.85 4.42 -2.79
CA ALA A 88 5.47 4.33 -2.30
C ALA A 88 5.38 4.44 -0.77
N LEU A 89 6.31 3.84 -0.03
CA LEU A 89 6.38 3.96 1.43
C LEU A 89 6.65 5.41 1.86
N VAL A 90 7.55 6.11 1.18
CA VAL A 90 7.88 7.52 1.44
C VAL A 90 6.67 8.43 1.18
N ASP A 91 5.93 8.20 0.10
CA ASP A 91 4.69 8.95 -0.18
C ASP A 91 3.65 8.78 0.94
N HIS A 92 3.56 7.57 1.50
CA HIS A 92 2.69 7.27 2.62
C HIS A 92 3.22 7.73 3.98
N MET A 93 4.49 8.13 4.11
CA MET A 93 5.04 8.73 5.34
C MET A 93 4.63 10.21 5.51
N ASN A 94 4.29 10.89 4.41
CA ASN A 94 3.92 12.30 4.41
C ASN A 94 2.42 12.47 4.15
N PRO A 95 1.56 12.45 5.19
CA PRO A 95 0.09 12.54 5.02
C PRO A 95 -0.39 13.85 4.38
N GLY A 96 0.50 14.84 4.18
CA GLY A 96 0.18 16.16 3.62
C GLY A 96 0.22 16.30 2.09
N LYS A 97 0.65 15.29 1.31
CA LYS A 97 0.72 15.41 -0.16
C LYS A 97 -0.37 14.65 -0.95
N GLY A 98 -1.22 13.88 -0.29
CA GLY A 98 -2.21 13.00 -0.93
C GLY A 98 -3.63 13.56 -1.10
N LYS A 99 -3.86 14.88 -0.92
CA LYS A 99 -5.19 15.50 -1.07
C LYS A 99 -5.18 16.79 -1.88
N GLU A 100 -4.58 16.78 -3.06
CA GLU A 100 -4.97 17.71 -4.12
C GLU A 100 -5.22 16.92 -5.40
N VAL A 101 -6.49 16.59 -5.62
CA VAL A 101 -7.18 16.49 -6.91
C VAL A 101 -8.48 15.75 -6.59
N ILE A 102 -9.53 16.52 -6.32
CA ILE A 102 -10.90 16.46 -6.87
C ILE A 102 -11.68 17.52 -6.06
N ARG A 103 -11.53 18.80 -6.40
CA ARG A 103 -12.59 19.77 -6.13
C ARG A 103 -13.37 19.94 -7.41
N GLY A 104 -14.43 19.14 -7.50
CA GLY A 104 -15.47 19.27 -8.51
C GLY A 104 -15.97 20.71 -8.56
N LYS A 105 -15.97 21.25 -9.78
CA LYS A 105 -16.48 22.57 -10.15
C LYS A 105 -17.96 22.65 -9.75
N ARG A 106 -18.30 23.38 -8.69
CA ARG A 106 -19.68 23.85 -8.45
C ARG A 106 -19.78 25.26 -9.06
N ILE A 107 -20.38 25.35 -10.25
CA ILE A 107 -20.83 26.62 -10.81
C ILE A 107 -22.04 27.06 -9.98
N GLY A 108 -21.91 28.22 -9.33
CA GLY A 108 -22.91 28.78 -8.45
C GLY A 108 -24.18 29.22 -9.19
N LYS A 109 -25.34 28.96 -8.58
CA LYS A 109 -26.54 29.75 -8.86
C LYS A 109 -26.47 31.02 -8.02
N ASN A 110 -26.03 32.12 -8.63
CA ASN A 110 -26.23 33.44 -8.05
C ASN A 110 -27.69 33.85 -8.26
N LYS A 111 -28.43 33.97 -7.16
CA LYS A 111 -29.68 34.74 -7.12
C LYS A 111 -29.29 36.22 -7.06
N THR A 112 -29.41 36.94 -8.16
CA THR A 112 -29.45 38.40 -8.13
C THR A 112 -30.90 38.84 -8.20
N ASN A 113 -31.35 39.37 -7.06
CA ASN A 113 -32.54 40.18 -6.92
C ASN A 113 -32.19 41.60 -7.38
N THR A 114 -32.82 42.09 -8.44
CA THR A 114 -32.92 43.53 -8.72
C THR A 114 -34.31 43.77 -9.28
N GLY A 115 -35.17 44.37 -8.45
CA GLY A 115 -36.43 44.92 -8.90
C GLY A 115 -36.20 46.09 -9.84
N VAL A 116 -37.08 46.21 -10.83
CA VAL A 116 -37.40 47.48 -11.47
C VAL A 116 -38.93 47.55 -11.54
N ASN A 117 -39.47 48.49 -10.79
CA ASN A 117 -40.82 49.00 -10.90
C ASN A 117 -40.80 50.13 -11.93
N LEU A 118 -41.59 50.04 -13.00
CA LEU A 118 -42.13 51.19 -13.73
C LEU A 118 -43.49 50.77 -14.33
N GLY A 119 -44.56 51.45 -13.88
CA GLY A 119 -45.92 51.25 -14.36
C GLY A 119 -46.24 52.00 -15.65
N GLY A 120 -47.52 51.98 -16.02
CA GLY A 120 -48.09 52.86 -17.04
C GLY A 120 -49.17 52.21 -17.88
N GLU A 121 -50.41 52.56 -17.54
CA GLU A 121 -51.66 52.55 -18.34
C GLU A 121 -52.37 51.23 -18.64
#